data_AF-R7FJ18-F1
#
_entry.id   AF-R7FJ18-F1
#
_cell.length_a   1.000
_cell.length_b   1.000
_cell.length_c   1.000
_cell.angle_alpha   90.00
_cell.angle_beta   90.00
_cell.angle_gamma   90.00
#
_symmetry.space_group_name_H-M   'P 1'
#
loop_
_entity.id
_entity.type
_entity.pdbx_description
1 polymer ?
#
loop_
_entity_poly.entity_id
_entity_poly.type
_entity_poly.pdbx_seq_one_letter_code
_entity_poly.pdbx_strand_id
1 'polypeptide(L)'
;MIKTENLPENMIIDLSDGKRDCEVKKTVLEDIEEVQCLEVGPNLIIRTHKHIEEWEVWIWPSRGQAYICPKGGQHALLNTSNTKMNLIAIKGKKNYSFEELASAFRNLGFKVAKGDLQN
;
A
#
# COMPACT_ATOMS: atom_id res chain seq x y z
N MET A 1 -12.95 -9.71 -1.73
CA MET A 1 -12.62 -10.26 -3.07
C MET A 1 -11.99 -9.10 -3.80
N ILE A 2 -10.77 -9.24 -4.33
CA ILE A 2 -10.21 -8.17 -5.16
C ILE A 2 -11.02 -8.14 -6.46
N LYS A 3 -11.80 -7.09 -6.63
CA LYS A 3 -12.53 -6.79 -7.87
C LYS A 3 -11.84 -5.63 -8.56
N THR A 4 -11.47 -5.84 -9.82
CA THR A 4 -11.01 -4.79 -10.72
C THR A 4 -12.10 -4.46 -11.70
N GLU A 5 -12.42 -3.17 -11.80
CA GLU A 5 -13.49 -2.66 -12.65
C GLU A 5 -13.02 -1.35 -13.29
N ASN A 6 -13.33 -1.18 -14.58
CA ASN A 6 -13.16 0.08 -15.30
C ASN A 6 -14.29 1.04 -14.96
N LEU A 7 -14.05 2.36 -15.06
CA LEU A 7 -15.14 3.33 -15.00
C LEU A 7 -15.97 3.28 -16.29
N PRO A 8 -17.30 3.47 -16.21
CA PRO A 8 -18.14 3.62 -17.40
C PRO A 8 -17.72 4.80 -18.27
N GLU A 9 -17.75 4.63 -19.60
CA GLU A 9 -17.37 5.69 -20.56
C GLU A 9 -18.22 6.96 -20.42
N ASN A 10 -19.48 6.83 -20.03
CA ASN A 10 -20.38 7.96 -19.82
C ASN A 10 -20.01 8.85 -18.62
N MET A 11 -19.02 8.45 -17.81
CA MET A 11 -18.46 9.28 -16.74
C MET A 11 -17.24 10.09 -17.18
N ILE A 12 -16.78 9.92 -18.43
CA ILE A 12 -15.59 10.57 -18.97
C ILE A 12 -16.03 11.73 -19.87
N ILE A 13 -15.63 12.95 -19.52
CA ILE A 13 -15.80 14.12 -20.39
C ILE A 13 -14.45 14.40 -21.04
N ASP A 14 -14.36 14.19 -22.36
CA ASP A 14 -13.18 14.59 -23.13
C ASP A 14 -13.21 16.11 -23.35
N LEU A 15 -12.15 16.79 -22.90
CA LEU A 15 -11.99 18.24 -23.04
C LEU A 15 -11.10 18.59 -24.24
N SER A 16 -10.74 17.61 -25.08
CA SER A 16 -9.84 17.76 -26.23
C SER A 16 -10.39 17.15 -27.53
N ASP A 17 -9.95 17.66 -28.69
CA ASP A 17 -10.34 17.17 -30.02
C ASP A 17 -9.65 15.84 -30.44
N GLY A 18 -9.13 15.05 -29.50
CA GLY A 18 -8.36 13.85 -29.80
C GLY A 18 -8.45 12.76 -28.74
N LYS A 19 -8.43 11.49 -29.18
CA LYS A 19 -8.54 10.32 -28.29
C LYS A 19 -7.45 10.32 -27.22
N ARG A 20 -7.84 10.35 -25.95
CA ARG A 20 -7.00 9.94 -24.83
C ARG A 20 -7.64 8.78 -24.09
N ASP A 21 -6.81 7.80 -23.74
CA ASP A 21 -7.23 6.66 -22.95
C ASP A 21 -7.28 7.05 -21.47
N CYS A 22 -8.46 6.97 -20.86
CA CYS A 22 -8.63 7.07 -19.42
C CYS A 22 -8.82 5.65 -18.87
N GLU A 23 -7.91 5.22 -18.00
CA GLU A 23 -7.99 3.92 -17.33
C GLU A 23 -8.28 4.14 -15.84
N VAL A 24 -9.25 3.40 -15.31
CA VAL A 24 -9.56 3.43 -13.88
C VAL A 24 -9.44 2.03 -13.34
N LYS A 25 -8.50 1.84 -12.42
CA LYS A 25 -8.27 0.56 -11.75
C LYS A 25 -8.86 0.61 -10.36
N LYS A 26 -9.98 -0.08 -10.17
CA LYS A 26 -10.56 -0.28 -8.83
C LYS A 26 -9.95 -1.51 -8.18
N THR A 27 -9.76 -1.45 -6.87
CA THR A 27 -9.45 -2.62 -6.04
C THR A 27 -10.23 -2.47 -4.75
N VAL A 28 -11.03 -3.49 -4.41
CA VAL A 28 -11.74 -3.55 -3.13
C VAL A 28 -10.96 -4.47 -2.18
N LEU A 29 -10.49 -3.91 -1.07
CA LEU A 29 -9.97 -4.66 0.07
C LEU A 29 -11.03 -4.69 1.17
N GLU A 30 -11.53 -5.88 1.45
CA GLU A 30 -12.45 -6.17 2.56
C GLU A 30 -11.68 -6.45 3.86
N ASP A 31 -12.36 -6.28 5.00
CA ASP A 31 -11.87 -6.55 6.36
C ASP A 31 -10.57 -5.80 6.71
N ILE A 32 -10.55 -4.51 6.36
CA ILE A 32 -9.56 -3.55 6.87
C ILE A 32 -9.93 -3.22 8.31
N GLU A 33 -9.02 -3.55 9.22
CA GLU A 33 -9.23 -3.33 10.66
C GLU A 33 -8.73 -1.95 11.08
N GLU A 34 -7.61 -1.52 10.51
CA GLU A 34 -6.91 -0.33 10.98
C GLU A 34 -6.18 0.37 9.84
N VAL A 35 -6.26 1.71 9.85
CA VAL A 35 -5.40 2.58 9.05
C VAL A 35 -4.72 3.56 10.01
N GLN A 36 -3.39 3.56 10.04
CA GLN A 36 -2.59 4.39 10.92
C GLN A 36 -1.69 5.32 10.12
N CYS A 37 -1.42 6.50 10.67
CA CYS A 37 -0.35 7.38 10.20
C CYS A 37 0.82 7.27 11.19
N LEU A 38 2.01 6.93 10.69
CA LEU A 38 3.22 6.80 11.49
C LEU A 38 4.22 7.89 11.09
N GLU A 39 4.65 8.67 12.07
CA GLU A 39 5.82 9.54 11.94
C GLU A 39 7.01 8.86 12.63
N VAL A 40 8.02 8.50 11.86
CA VAL A 40 9.24 7.87 12.36
C VAL A 40 10.37 8.88 12.35
N GLY A 41 10.87 9.21 13.55
CA GLY A 41 11.97 10.14 13.73
C GLY A 41 13.29 9.69 13.08
N PRO A 42 14.24 10.62 12.90
CA PRO A 42 15.57 10.31 12.38
C PRO A 42 16.30 9.25 13.20
N ASN A 43 17.06 8.37 12.55
CA ASN A 43 17.90 7.36 13.20
C ASN A 43 17.14 6.44 14.19
N LEU A 44 15.89 6.11 13.88
CA LEU A 44 15.03 5.23 14.68
C LEU A 44 14.71 3.92 13.96
N ILE A 45 14.46 2.89 14.77
CA ILE A 45 13.98 1.59 14.33
C ILE A 45 12.66 1.24 15.03
N ILE A 46 11.67 0.82 14.26
CA ILE A 46 10.53 0.05 14.78
C ILE A 46 10.92 -1.42 14.63
N ARG A 47 11.11 -2.07 15.78
CA ARG A 47 11.61 -3.45 15.84
C ARG A 47 10.67 -4.42 15.13
N THR A 48 11.25 -5.54 14.71
CA THR A 48 10.51 -6.64 14.13
C THR A 48 9.38 -7.10 15.04
N HIS A 49 8.16 -7.08 14.52
CA HIS A 49 7.00 -7.68 15.18
C HIS A 49 6.27 -8.59 14.19
N LYS A 50 5.53 -9.56 14.75
CA LYS A 50 4.82 -10.57 13.97
C LYS A 50 3.35 -10.22 13.92
N HIS A 51 2.78 -10.17 12.71
CA HIS A 51 1.35 -10.04 12.53
C HIS A 51 0.73 -11.42 12.47
N ILE A 52 0.34 -11.96 13.62
CA ILE A 52 -0.16 -13.34 13.71
C ILE A 52 -1.49 -13.47 12.96
N GLU A 53 -2.39 -12.52 13.17
CA GLU A 53 -3.76 -12.59 12.65
C GLU A 53 -4.04 -11.63 11.48
N GLU A 54 -3.12 -10.72 11.20
CA GLU A 54 -3.32 -9.61 10.27
C GLU A 54 -2.21 -9.61 9.21
N TRP A 55 -2.50 -9.07 8.04
CA TRP A 55 -1.46 -8.56 7.15
C TRP A 55 -1.29 -7.06 7.42
N GLU A 56 -0.12 -6.52 7.10
CA GLU A 56 0.16 -5.08 7.16
C GLU A 56 0.80 -4.60 5.86
N VAL A 57 0.41 -3.41 5.40
CA VAL A 57 1.08 -2.70 4.31
C VAL A 57 1.53 -1.33 4.80
N TRP A 58 2.83 -1.06 4.75
CA TRP A 58 3.38 0.26 4.95
C TRP A 58 3.52 0.99 3.62
N ILE A 59 2.80 2.09 3.48
CA ILE A 59 2.87 2.97 2.33
C ILE A 59 3.79 4.12 2.70
N TRP A 60 4.72 4.43 1.81
CA TRP A 60 5.56 5.60 1.86
C TRP A 60 5.22 6.55 0.70
N PRO A 61 4.26 7.48 0.90
CA PRO A 61 3.74 8.29 -0.21
C PRO A 61 4.80 9.13 -0.91
N SER A 62 5.72 9.76 -0.16
CA SER A 62 6.76 10.61 -0.74
C SER A 62 7.82 9.86 -1.55
N ARG A 63 7.88 8.53 -1.44
CA ARG A 63 8.74 7.67 -2.28
C ARG A 63 7.96 6.85 -3.31
N GLY A 64 6.63 6.89 -3.28
CA GLY A 64 5.79 6.06 -4.13
C GLY A 64 6.01 4.56 -3.91
N GLN A 65 6.25 4.14 -2.66
CA GLN A 65 6.52 2.75 -2.31
C GLN A 65 5.49 2.19 -1.34
N ALA A 66 5.26 0.88 -1.43
CA ALA A 66 4.46 0.10 -0.49
C ALA A 66 5.19 -1.19 -0.12
N TYR A 67 5.25 -1.50 1.17
CA TYR A 67 5.93 -2.66 1.73
C TYR A 67 4.90 -3.57 2.36
N ILE A 68 4.80 -4.81 1.88
CA ILE A 68 3.76 -5.75 2.28
C ILE A 68 4.35 -6.80 3.20
N CYS A 69 3.74 -6.93 4.38
CA CYS A 69 3.95 -8.01 5.32
C CYS A 69 2.70 -8.90 5.34
N PRO A 70 2.75 -10.09 4.71
CA PRO A 70 1.65 -11.03 4.76
C PRO A 70 1.36 -11.51 6.18
N LYS A 71 0.16 -12.05 6.40
CA LYS A 71 -0.22 -12.68 7.66
C LYS A 71 0.77 -13.78 8.06
N GLY A 72 1.14 -13.80 9.33
CA GLY A 72 2.19 -14.64 9.91
C GLY A 72 3.61 -14.16 9.61
N GLY A 73 3.78 -13.13 8.78
CA GLY A 73 5.05 -12.52 8.43
C GLY A 73 5.66 -11.70 9.56
N GLN A 74 6.91 -11.31 9.34
CA GLN A 74 7.68 -10.45 10.22
C GLN A 74 8.29 -9.33 9.39
N HIS A 75 8.33 -8.13 9.97
CA HIS A 75 9.00 -7.01 9.33
C HIS A 75 9.52 -5.96 10.31
N ALA A 76 10.57 -5.24 9.93
CA ALA A 76 11.11 -4.08 10.62
C ALA A 76 11.06 -2.83 9.75
N LEU A 77 11.04 -1.68 10.41
CA LEU A 77 11.09 -0.37 9.76
C LEU A 77 12.28 0.39 10.31
N LEU A 78 13.20 0.74 9.43
CA LEU A 78 14.41 1.46 9.76
C LEU A 78 14.42 2.82 9.07
N ASN A 79 14.57 3.89 9.84
CA ASN A 79 14.85 5.22 9.33
C ASN A 79 16.31 5.58 9.63
N THR A 80 17.23 5.34 8.70
CA THR A 80 18.64 5.75 8.87
C THR A 80 18.91 7.19 8.45
N SER A 81 17.88 7.90 7.97
CA SER A 81 18.04 9.28 7.51
C SER A 81 18.06 10.28 8.67
N ASN A 82 18.58 11.48 8.38
CA ASN A 82 18.55 12.63 9.29
C ASN A 82 17.21 13.38 9.27
N THR A 83 16.19 12.82 8.61
CA THR A 83 14.87 13.43 8.44
C THR A 83 13.77 12.51 8.95
N LYS A 84 12.62 13.09 9.30
CA LYS A 84 11.43 12.31 9.65
C LYS A 84 10.88 11.59 8.42
N MET A 85 10.36 10.39 8.63
CA MET A 85 9.66 9.60 7.63
C MET A 85 8.18 9.49 8.00
N ASN A 86 7.29 9.81 7.05
CA ASN A 86 5.84 9.70 7.23
C ASN A 86 5.32 8.51 6.42
N LEU A 87 4.64 7.60 7.10
CA LEU A 87 4.11 6.37 6.53
C LEU A 87 2.64 6.19 6.87
N ILE A 88 1.95 5.43 6.03
CA ILE A 88 0.60 4.94 6.31
C ILE A 88 0.70 3.44 6.51
N ALA A 89 0.23 2.92 7.63
CA ALA A 89 0.03 1.49 7.81
C ALA A 89 -1.43 1.14 7.56
N ILE A 90 -1.68 0.13 6.73
CA ILE A 90 -3.00 -0.46 6.52
C ILE A 90 -2.94 -1.91 6.99
N LYS A 91 -3.86 -2.30 7.87
CA LYS A 91 -3.95 -3.67 8.41
C LYS A 91 -5.31 -4.28 8.13
N GLY A 92 -5.33 -5.58 7.91
CA GLY A 92 -6.57 -6.33 7.73
C GLY A 92 -6.43 -7.81 8.08
N LYS A 93 -7.56 -8.46 8.34
CA LYS A 93 -7.60 -9.87 8.81
C LYS A 93 -7.87 -10.87 7.70
N LYS A 94 -8.42 -10.42 6.58
CA LYS A 94 -8.68 -11.28 5.43
C LYS A 94 -7.39 -11.90 4.92
N ASN A 95 -7.42 -13.20 4.64
CA ASN A 95 -6.28 -13.93 4.10
C ASN A 95 -6.06 -13.57 2.62
N TYR A 96 -5.41 -12.44 2.35
CA TYR A 96 -4.88 -12.12 1.04
C TYR A 96 -3.49 -12.70 0.86
N SER A 97 -3.21 -13.21 -0.33
CA SER A 97 -1.86 -13.51 -0.79
C SER A 97 -1.05 -12.21 -0.97
N PHE A 98 0.28 -12.34 -1.01
CA PHE A 98 1.15 -11.23 -1.35
C PHE A 98 0.80 -10.63 -2.71
N GLU A 99 0.53 -11.46 -3.74
CA GLU A 99 0.24 -10.96 -5.09
C GLU A 99 -1.10 -10.23 -5.18
N GLU A 100 -2.09 -10.64 -4.41
CA GLU A 100 -3.37 -9.92 -4.29
C GLU A 100 -3.15 -8.51 -3.73
N LEU A 101 -2.47 -8.40 -2.58
CA LEU A 101 -2.13 -7.09 -2.01
C LEU A 101 -1.22 -6.30 -2.96
N ALA A 102 -0.23 -6.93 -3.58
CA ALA A 102 0.69 -6.27 -4.49
C ALA A 102 -0.04 -5.70 -5.71
N SER A 103 -0.99 -6.44 -6.28
CA SER A 103 -1.85 -5.95 -7.36
C SER A 103 -2.66 -4.73 -6.91
N ALA A 104 -3.26 -4.79 -5.71
CA ALA A 104 -4.02 -3.69 -5.13
C ALA A 104 -3.20 -2.40 -5.05
N PHE A 105 -2.01 -2.46 -4.46
CA PHE A 105 -1.17 -1.27 -4.26
C PHE A 105 -0.43 -0.83 -5.53
N ARG A 106 -0.14 -1.73 -6.48
CA ARG A 106 0.33 -1.35 -7.83
C ARG A 106 -0.74 -0.56 -8.59
N ASN A 107 -2.01 -0.94 -8.48
CA ASN A 107 -3.13 -0.21 -9.09
C ASN A 107 -3.27 1.22 -8.54
N LEU A 108 -2.86 1.44 -7.28
CA LEU A 108 -2.81 2.77 -6.66
C LEU A 108 -1.53 3.57 -7.00
N GLY A 109 -0.66 3.04 -7.86
CA GLY A 109 0.54 3.72 -8.34
C GLY A 109 1.81 3.48 -7.51
N PHE A 110 1.78 2.56 -6.53
CA PHE A 110 2.95 2.28 -5.69
C PHE A 110 3.85 1.19 -6.28
N LYS A 111 5.16 1.36 -6.10
CA LYS A 111 6.12 0.27 -6.25
C LYS A 111 6.03 -0.63 -5.01
N VAL A 112 5.77 -1.90 -5.22
CA VAL A 112 5.53 -2.85 -4.13
C VAL A 112 6.75 -3.72 -3.86
N ALA A 113 7.12 -3.84 -2.59
CA ALA A 113 8.12 -4.77 -2.08
C ALA A 113 7.52 -5.65 -0.96
N LYS A 114 8.18 -6.77 -0.67
CA LYS A 114 7.79 -7.68 0.42
C LYS A 114 8.70 -7.48 1.64
N GLY A 115 8.11 -7.43 2.83
CA GLY A 115 8.85 -7.43 4.10
C GLY A 115 9.33 -6.05 4.54
N ASP A 116 10.58 -5.98 4.99
CA ASP A 116 11.15 -4.84 5.69
C ASP A 116 11.18 -3.55 4.85
N LEU A 117 10.95 -2.43 5.54
CA LEU A 117 11.21 -1.10 5.03
C LEU A 117 12.58 -0.64 5.52
N GLN A 118 13.50 -0.45 4.58
CA GLN A 118 14.82 0.13 4.82
C GLN A 118 14.95 1.43 4.04
N ASN A 119 15.22 2.53 4.77
CA ASN A 119 15.55 3.85 4.23
C ASN A 119 17.00 4.20 4.60
#